data_AF-A0A932EA24-F1
#
_entry.id   AF-A0A932EA24-F1
#
_cell.length_a   1.000
_cell.length_b   1.000
_cell.length_c   1.000
_cell.angle_alpha   90.00
_cell.angle_beta   90.00
_cell.angle_gamma   90.00
#
_symmetry.space_group_name_H-M   'P 1'
#
loop_
_entity.id
_entity.type
_entity.pdbx_description
1 polymer ?
#
loop_
_entity_poly.entity_id
_entity_poly.type
_entity_poly.pdbx_seq_one_letter_code
_entity_poly.pdbx_strand_id
1 'polypeptide(L)'
;MSAVTPAATAPAATPEETGHSLGADAWHRLKKNKLAVFGGATLLVLTVLCVFGPLFFHLSYQDQNLDLGATPPSSAHWLGTDTLGRDLLVRMLYGGRISLGVGLCATIVALTIGVLYGAAAGYQGGKIDAVMMRIVDILYALPFTIFVILLMVIFGRNIILLFVAIGAVEWLTMARIVRGQIMALKKMEFIEAARALGYGNRRIVLRHMMPNILGPIIVYTTLTIPAVMLLEAFLSFLGLGVQPPMSSWGTLIKDGAEKMEEFWWLLVFPGGAFSLTLFSLNFLGDGLRDALDVRAAKD
;
A
#
# COMPACT_ATOMS: atom_id res chain seq x y z
N MET A 1 77.82 -23.52 -1.65
CA MET A 1 76.50 -23.36 -1.01
C MET A 1 75.78 -22.22 -1.72
N SER A 2 74.97 -22.53 -2.73
CA SER A 2 74.11 -21.55 -3.41
C SER A 2 72.67 -21.85 -2.97
N ALA A 3 72.07 -20.91 -2.26
CA ALA A 3 70.72 -21.02 -1.73
C ALA A 3 69.71 -20.85 -2.88
N VAL A 4 68.86 -21.85 -3.09
CA VAL A 4 67.69 -21.76 -3.97
C VAL A 4 66.57 -21.11 -3.17
N THR A 5 66.18 -19.90 -3.57
CA THR A 5 65.01 -19.21 -3.03
C THR A 5 63.74 -19.82 -3.65
N PRO A 6 62.71 -20.22 -2.87
CA PRO A 6 61.46 -20.68 -3.45
C PRO A 6 60.67 -19.48 -4.00
N ALA A 7 60.11 -19.64 -5.19
CA ALA A 7 59.27 -18.65 -5.85
C ALA A 7 57.98 -18.41 -5.02
N ALA A 8 57.68 -17.14 -4.77
CA ALA A 8 56.45 -16.73 -4.10
C ALA A 8 55.23 -17.11 -4.96
N THR A 9 54.34 -17.93 -4.41
CA THR A 9 53.02 -18.24 -4.97
C THR A 9 52.18 -16.96 -5.01
N ALA A 10 51.71 -16.59 -6.20
CA ALA A 10 50.79 -15.48 -6.38
C ALA A 10 49.50 -15.70 -5.54
N PRO A 11 48.95 -14.66 -4.90
CA PRO A 11 47.69 -14.80 -4.17
C PRO A 11 46.57 -15.20 -5.13
N ALA A 12 45.80 -16.20 -4.73
CA ALA A 12 44.63 -16.66 -5.47
C ALA A 12 43.66 -15.50 -5.71
N ALA A 13 43.24 -15.34 -6.97
CA ALA A 13 42.22 -14.37 -7.34
C ALA A 13 40.97 -14.60 -6.48
N THR A 14 40.54 -13.56 -5.76
CA THR A 14 39.25 -13.54 -5.07
C THR A 14 38.15 -13.85 -6.09
N PRO A 15 37.16 -14.69 -5.77
CA PRO A 15 36.07 -14.98 -6.70
C PRO A 15 35.44 -13.67 -7.14
N GLU A 16 35.34 -13.45 -8.46
CA GLU A 16 34.56 -12.35 -9.01
C GLU A 16 33.13 -12.48 -8.47
N GLU A 17 32.75 -11.58 -7.55
CA GLU A 17 31.35 -11.44 -7.15
C GLU A 17 30.58 -11.02 -8.41
N THR A 18 29.90 -11.98 -9.02
CA THR A 18 29.02 -11.73 -10.16
C THR A 18 28.01 -10.68 -9.73
N GLY A 19 28.15 -9.46 -10.26
CA GLY A 19 27.30 -8.32 -9.91
C GLY A 19 25.85 -8.62 -10.27
N HIS A 20 25.09 -9.13 -9.31
CA HIS A 20 23.66 -9.29 -9.46
C HIS A 20 23.01 -7.90 -9.47
N SER A 21 21.95 -7.75 -10.27
CA SER A 21 21.13 -6.54 -10.23
C SER A 21 20.56 -6.38 -8.83
N LEU A 22 20.61 -5.18 -8.26
CA LEU A 22 20.02 -4.86 -6.94
C LEU A 22 18.57 -5.36 -6.80
N GLY A 23 17.80 -5.35 -7.90
CA GLY A 23 16.44 -5.89 -7.92
C GLY A 23 16.38 -7.42 -7.88
N ALA A 24 17.34 -8.12 -8.51
CA ALA A 24 17.43 -9.58 -8.45
C ALA A 24 17.79 -10.06 -7.04
N ASP A 25 18.70 -9.36 -6.36
CA ASP A 25 19.08 -9.67 -4.98
C ASP A 25 17.94 -9.41 -4.00
N ALA A 26 17.23 -8.28 -4.16
CA ALA A 26 16.02 -8.00 -3.39
C ALA A 26 14.95 -9.09 -3.61
N TRP A 27 14.73 -9.50 -4.86
CA TRP A 27 13.78 -10.56 -5.20
C TRP A 27 14.15 -11.91 -4.57
N HIS A 28 15.44 -12.26 -4.58
CA HIS A 28 15.92 -13.49 -3.95
C HIS A 28 15.72 -13.47 -2.42
N ARG A 29 16.00 -12.34 -1.76
CA ARG A 29 15.75 -12.13 -0.33
C ARG A 29 14.26 -12.21 0.01
N LEU A 30 13.41 -11.56 -0.79
CA LEU A 30 11.95 -11.58 -0.61
C LEU A 30 11.40 -13.02 -0.69
N LYS A 31 11.86 -13.82 -1.66
CA LYS A 31 11.46 -15.23 -1.79
C LYS A 31 11.88 -16.11 -0.62
N LYS A 32 12.94 -15.75 0.12
CA LYS A 32 13.37 -16.47 1.32
C LYS A 32 12.49 -16.14 2.54
N ASN A 33 11.83 -14.98 2.55
CA ASN A 33 10.91 -14.60 3.63
C ASN A 33 9.56 -15.32 3.45
N LYS A 34 9.34 -16.39 4.24
CA LYS A 34 8.12 -17.22 4.17
C LYS A 34 6.84 -16.41 4.43
N LEU A 35 6.87 -15.43 5.33
CA LEU A 35 5.71 -14.59 5.63
C LEU A 35 5.40 -13.66 4.47
N ALA A 36 6.42 -13.07 3.86
CA ALA A 36 6.26 -12.20 2.68
C ALA A 36 5.72 -12.98 1.47
N VAL A 37 6.22 -14.19 1.24
CA VAL A 37 5.73 -15.07 0.17
C VAL A 37 4.28 -15.49 0.43
N PHE A 38 3.94 -15.86 1.67
CA PHE A 38 2.56 -16.19 2.06
C PHE A 38 1.62 -15.01 1.85
N GLY A 39 1.99 -13.81 2.31
CA GLY A 39 1.21 -12.60 2.12
C GLY A 39 1.05 -12.26 0.64
N GLY A 40 2.14 -12.29 -0.14
CA GLY A 40 2.09 -12.04 -1.58
C GLY A 40 1.21 -13.04 -2.34
N ALA A 41 1.33 -14.34 -2.05
CA ALA A 41 0.51 -15.37 -2.67
C ALA A 41 -0.97 -15.23 -2.30
N THR A 42 -1.27 -14.98 -1.03
CA THR A 42 -2.65 -14.80 -0.55
C THR A 42 -3.29 -13.56 -1.18
N LEU A 43 -2.57 -12.43 -1.21
CA LEU A 43 -3.04 -11.20 -1.85
C LEU A 43 -3.28 -11.41 -3.35
N LEU A 44 -2.40 -12.14 -4.04
CA LEU A 44 -2.57 -12.46 -5.46
C LEU A 44 -3.84 -13.28 -5.69
N VAL A 45 -4.05 -14.33 -4.91
CA VAL A 45 -5.25 -15.18 -5.00
C VAL A 45 -6.50 -14.36 -4.72
N LEU A 46 -6.54 -13.58 -3.64
CA LEU A 46 -7.69 -12.73 -3.31
C LEU A 46 -7.96 -11.67 -4.38
N THR A 47 -6.92 -11.06 -4.94
CA THR A 47 -7.06 -10.08 -6.02
C THR A 47 -7.63 -10.75 -7.28
N VAL A 48 -7.11 -11.92 -7.66
CA VAL A 48 -7.62 -12.67 -8.82
C VAL A 48 -9.08 -13.08 -8.59
N LEU A 49 -9.43 -13.57 -7.40
CA LEU A 49 -10.81 -13.91 -7.06
C LEU A 49 -11.71 -12.68 -7.12
N CYS A 50 -11.32 -11.55 -6.53
CA CYS A 50 -12.15 -10.33 -6.58
C CYS A 50 -12.29 -9.81 -8.02
N VAL A 51 -11.21 -9.78 -8.79
CA VAL A 51 -11.20 -9.21 -10.16
C VAL A 51 -11.88 -10.13 -11.17
N PHE A 52 -11.66 -11.44 -11.14
CA PHE A 52 -12.19 -12.37 -12.14
C PHE A 52 -13.36 -13.21 -11.63
N GLY A 53 -13.49 -13.44 -10.33
CA GLY A 53 -14.56 -14.23 -9.72
C GLY A 53 -15.97 -13.83 -10.16
N PRO A 54 -16.32 -12.53 -10.17
CA PRO A 54 -17.64 -12.11 -10.62
C PRO A 54 -17.96 -12.37 -12.09
N LEU A 55 -16.98 -12.75 -12.93
CA LEU A 55 -17.24 -13.18 -14.31
C LEU A 55 -17.81 -14.60 -14.38
N PHE A 56 -17.65 -15.40 -13.32
CA PHE A 56 -18.10 -16.79 -13.27
C PHE A 56 -19.49 -16.95 -12.67
N PHE A 57 -20.06 -15.89 -12.08
CA PHE A 57 -21.40 -15.94 -11.48
C PHE A 57 -22.41 -15.25 -12.41
N HIS A 58 -23.54 -15.93 -12.64
CA HIS A 58 -24.68 -15.35 -13.36
C HIS A 58 -25.51 -14.41 -12.47
N LEU A 59 -25.35 -14.51 -11.14
CA LEU A 59 -26.01 -13.67 -10.14
C LEU A 59 -25.30 -12.30 -10.07
N SER A 60 -26.08 -11.23 -10.14
CA SER A 60 -25.58 -9.88 -9.91
C SER A 60 -25.53 -9.56 -8.42
N TYR A 61 -24.60 -8.68 -8.02
CA TYR A 61 -24.43 -8.20 -6.64
C TYR A 61 -25.66 -7.47 -6.06
N GLN A 62 -26.57 -7.06 -6.94
CA GLN A 62 -27.80 -6.33 -6.62
C GLN A 62 -29.06 -7.22 -6.64
N ASP A 63 -28.96 -8.47 -7.11
CA ASP A 63 -30.12 -9.35 -7.27
C ASP A 63 -30.68 -9.75 -5.90
N GLN A 64 -31.92 -9.35 -5.63
CA GLN A 64 -32.59 -9.57 -4.35
C GLN A 64 -33.60 -10.71 -4.45
N ASN A 65 -33.70 -11.48 -3.36
CA ASN A 65 -34.74 -12.49 -3.18
C ASN A 65 -35.28 -12.37 -1.75
N LEU A 66 -36.32 -11.56 -1.59
CA LEU A 66 -36.90 -11.27 -0.27
C LEU A 66 -37.57 -12.49 0.36
N ASP A 67 -38.04 -13.44 -0.45
CA ASP A 67 -38.64 -14.69 0.04
C ASP A 67 -37.59 -15.61 0.67
N LEU A 68 -36.33 -15.52 0.21
CA LEU A 68 -35.20 -16.27 0.78
C LEU A 68 -34.66 -15.58 2.05
N GLY A 69 -34.51 -14.25 2.03
CA GLY A 69 -33.96 -13.49 3.16
C GLY A 69 -32.54 -13.93 3.55
N ALA A 70 -32.17 -13.70 4.81
CA ALA A 70 -30.85 -14.10 5.32
C ALA A 70 -30.81 -15.60 5.63
N THR A 71 -30.06 -16.35 4.82
CA THR A 71 -29.91 -17.81 4.93
C THR A 71 -28.44 -18.16 5.15
N PRO A 72 -28.12 -19.12 6.04
CA PRO A 72 -26.75 -19.55 6.27
C PRO A 72 -26.11 -20.18 5.02
N PRO A 73 -24.78 -20.40 5.04
CA PRO A 73 -24.05 -21.09 3.98
C PRO A 73 -24.71 -22.40 3.55
N SER A 74 -24.87 -22.56 2.23
CA SER A 74 -25.47 -23.74 1.60
C SER A 74 -24.79 -24.04 0.26
N SER A 75 -25.14 -25.17 -0.36
CA SER A 75 -24.62 -25.53 -1.70
C SER A 75 -25.06 -24.55 -2.79
N ALA A 76 -26.21 -23.90 -2.62
CA ALA A 76 -26.71 -22.86 -3.52
C ALA A 76 -26.03 -21.50 -3.26
N HIS A 77 -25.75 -21.18 -1.99
CA HIS A 77 -25.13 -19.93 -1.56
C HIS A 77 -23.93 -20.22 -0.66
N TRP A 78 -22.73 -20.30 -1.23
CA TRP A 78 -21.54 -20.85 -0.55
C TRP A 78 -21.16 -20.10 0.74
N LEU A 79 -21.40 -18.79 0.79
CA LEU A 79 -21.19 -17.96 1.98
C LEU A 79 -22.51 -17.49 2.63
N GLY A 80 -23.64 -18.03 2.17
CA GLY A 80 -24.98 -17.63 2.58
C GLY A 80 -25.48 -16.38 1.86
N THR A 81 -26.62 -15.88 2.32
CA THR A 81 -27.26 -14.67 1.81
C THR A 81 -27.44 -13.62 2.89
N ASP A 82 -27.57 -12.36 2.48
CA ASP A 82 -27.90 -11.26 3.38
C ASP A 82 -29.41 -11.09 3.59
N THR A 83 -29.81 -10.11 4.40
CA THR A 83 -31.23 -9.87 4.74
C THR A 83 -32.13 -9.53 3.55
N LEU A 84 -31.57 -9.21 2.38
CA LEU A 84 -32.33 -8.99 1.16
C LEU A 84 -32.27 -10.21 0.22
N GLY A 85 -31.77 -11.35 0.70
CA GLY A 85 -31.55 -12.56 -0.08
C GLY A 85 -30.46 -12.45 -1.12
N ARG A 86 -29.57 -11.46 -1.02
CA ARG A 86 -28.47 -11.28 -1.97
C ARG A 86 -27.31 -12.22 -1.59
N ASP A 87 -26.70 -12.84 -2.59
CA ASP A 87 -25.58 -13.77 -2.38
C ASP A 87 -24.36 -13.04 -1.76
N LEU A 88 -23.92 -13.52 -0.59
CA LEU A 88 -22.82 -12.87 0.14
C LEU A 88 -21.48 -13.03 -0.57
N LEU A 89 -21.22 -14.17 -1.22
CA LEU A 89 -19.96 -14.41 -1.93
C LEU A 89 -19.83 -13.43 -3.09
N VAL A 90 -20.87 -13.29 -3.91
CA VAL A 90 -20.86 -12.33 -5.04
C VAL A 90 -20.65 -10.91 -4.50
N ARG A 91 -21.36 -10.51 -3.44
CA ARG A 91 -21.18 -9.19 -2.81
C ARG A 91 -19.77 -8.98 -2.25
N MET A 92 -19.14 -10.01 -1.69
CA MET A 92 -17.77 -9.96 -1.19
C MET A 92 -16.74 -9.81 -2.32
N LEU A 93 -16.93 -10.47 -3.45
CA LEU A 93 -16.03 -10.37 -4.60
C LEU A 93 -16.11 -8.97 -5.25
N TYR A 94 -17.32 -8.45 -5.45
CA TYR A 94 -17.51 -7.07 -5.91
C TYR A 94 -17.00 -6.05 -4.88
N GLY A 95 -17.31 -6.27 -3.59
CA GLY A 95 -16.83 -5.41 -2.51
C GLY A 95 -15.33 -5.37 -2.39
N GLY A 96 -14.67 -6.51 -2.63
CA GLY A 96 -13.21 -6.61 -2.69
C GLY A 96 -12.59 -5.81 -3.83
N ARG A 97 -13.21 -5.77 -5.02
CA ARG A 97 -12.76 -4.88 -6.11
C ARG A 97 -12.76 -3.42 -5.69
N ILE A 98 -13.83 -3.00 -5.01
CA ILE A 98 -13.97 -1.63 -4.53
C ILE A 98 -12.92 -1.34 -3.46
N SER A 99 -12.85 -2.14 -2.39
CA SER A 99 -11.89 -1.90 -1.29
C SER A 99 -10.42 -1.97 -1.73
N LEU A 100 -10.04 -2.94 -2.57
CA LEU A 100 -8.69 -3.01 -3.15
C LEU A 100 -8.42 -1.82 -4.08
N GLY A 101 -9.41 -1.43 -4.88
CA GLY A 101 -9.34 -0.26 -5.75
C GLY A 101 -9.14 1.04 -4.97
N VAL A 102 -9.85 1.22 -3.85
CA VAL A 102 -9.66 2.37 -2.95
C VAL A 102 -8.24 2.40 -2.41
N GLY A 103 -7.80 1.27 -1.83
CA GLY A 103 -6.46 1.11 -1.26
C GLY A 103 -5.37 1.52 -2.25
N LEU A 104 -5.46 1.03 -3.48
CA LEU A 104 -4.47 1.29 -4.53
C LEU A 104 -4.55 2.73 -5.06
N CYS A 105 -5.73 3.22 -5.42
CA CYS A 105 -5.88 4.52 -6.07
C CYS A 105 -5.51 5.67 -5.12
N ALA A 106 -6.01 5.64 -3.88
CA ALA A 106 -5.68 6.69 -2.91
C ALA A 106 -4.19 6.68 -2.56
N THR A 107 -3.56 5.50 -2.47
CA THR A 107 -2.11 5.39 -2.26
C THR A 107 -1.31 5.97 -3.43
N ILE A 108 -1.72 5.74 -4.69
CA ILE A 108 -1.05 6.33 -5.86
C ILE A 108 -1.13 7.86 -5.84
N VAL A 109 -2.29 8.42 -5.51
CA VAL A 109 -2.47 9.88 -5.36
C VAL A 109 -1.56 10.40 -4.24
N ALA A 110 -1.59 9.74 -3.09
CA ALA A 110 -0.76 10.10 -1.94
C ALA A 110 0.73 10.08 -2.25
N LEU A 111 1.20 9.04 -2.97
CA LEU A 111 2.57 8.92 -3.43
C LEU A 111 2.95 10.01 -4.40
N THR A 112 2.11 10.26 -5.40
CA THR A 112 2.41 11.24 -6.44
C THR A 112 2.60 12.62 -5.82
N ILE A 113 1.66 13.04 -4.96
CA ILE A 113 1.74 14.34 -4.29
C ILE A 113 2.90 14.35 -3.29
N GLY A 114 3.00 13.32 -2.45
CA GLY A 114 3.99 13.24 -1.38
C GLY A 114 5.42 13.21 -1.89
N VAL A 115 5.70 12.41 -2.91
CA VAL A 115 7.03 12.33 -3.53
C VAL A 115 7.42 13.64 -4.19
N LEU A 116 6.53 14.25 -4.97
CA LEU A 116 6.83 15.53 -5.63
C LEU A 116 7.05 16.64 -4.62
N TYR A 117 6.17 16.74 -3.61
CA TYR A 117 6.24 17.76 -2.57
C TYR A 117 7.48 17.61 -1.69
N GLY A 118 7.73 16.38 -1.21
CA GLY A 118 8.88 16.06 -0.38
C GLY A 118 10.21 16.26 -1.11
N ALA A 119 10.27 15.87 -2.40
CA ALA A 119 11.48 16.06 -3.20
C ALA A 119 11.79 17.53 -3.46
N ALA A 120 10.76 18.34 -3.73
CA ALA A 120 10.91 19.79 -3.82
C ALA A 120 11.40 20.39 -2.48
N ALA A 121 10.68 20.16 -1.39
CA ALA A 121 11.03 20.69 -0.06
C ALA A 121 12.47 20.30 0.35
N GLY A 122 12.81 19.01 0.24
CA GLY A 122 14.12 18.48 0.62
C GLY A 122 15.26 18.99 -0.26
N TYR A 123 15.03 19.16 -1.57
CA TYR A 123 16.08 19.63 -2.47
C TYR A 123 16.31 21.14 -2.34
N GLN A 124 15.25 21.95 -2.23
CA GLN A 124 15.38 23.40 -2.07
C GLN A 124 16.04 23.75 -0.73
N GLY A 125 15.54 23.19 0.38
CA GLY A 125 16.00 23.52 1.73
C GLY A 125 15.69 24.97 2.14
N GLY A 126 16.19 25.37 3.31
CA GLY A 126 16.11 26.76 3.80
C GLY A 126 14.68 27.23 4.04
N LYS A 127 14.36 28.46 3.60
CA LYS A 127 13.04 29.09 3.84
C LYS A 127 11.90 28.38 3.09
N ILE A 128 12.15 27.91 1.87
CA ILE A 128 11.13 27.22 1.05
C ILE A 128 10.70 25.95 1.76
N ASP A 129 11.68 25.16 2.18
CA ASP A 129 11.46 23.95 2.98
C ASP A 129 10.67 24.26 4.26
N ALA A 130 11.08 25.29 5.01
CA ALA A 130 10.38 25.68 6.25
C ALA A 130 8.91 26.07 6.02
N VAL A 131 8.60 26.79 4.94
CA VAL A 131 7.22 27.17 4.60
C VAL A 131 6.41 25.96 4.15
N MET A 132 6.98 25.12 3.27
CA MET A 132 6.34 23.90 2.79
C MET A 132 6.03 22.95 3.96
N MET A 133 7.00 22.71 4.83
CA MET A 133 6.80 21.87 6.00
C MET A 133 5.84 22.48 7.01
N ARG A 134 5.79 23.81 7.14
CA ARG A 134 4.76 24.45 7.97
C ARG A 134 3.35 24.14 7.49
N ILE A 135 3.11 24.11 6.17
CA ILE A 135 1.81 23.71 5.61
C ILE A 135 1.49 22.26 5.98
N VAL A 136 2.45 21.36 5.80
CA VAL A 136 2.29 19.94 6.16
C VAL A 136 2.00 19.79 7.66
N ASP A 137 2.71 20.53 8.50
CA ASP A 137 2.55 20.48 9.97
C ASP A 137 1.18 21.00 10.42
N ILE A 138 0.68 22.07 9.79
CA ILE A 138 -0.68 22.60 10.05
C ILE A 138 -1.74 21.56 9.66
N LEU A 139 -1.60 20.93 8.50
CA LEU A 139 -2.54 19.89 8.07
C LEU A 139 -2.50 18.67 9.00
N TYR A 140 -1.33 18.31 9.52
CA TYR A 140 -1.16 17.24 10.52
C TYR A 140 -1.79 17.53 11.87
N ALA A 141 -1.94 18.80 12.25
CA ALA A 141 -2.57 19.18 13.50
C ALA A 141 -4.09 18.91 13.50
N LEU A 142 -4.69 18.75 12.32
CA LEU A 142 -6.10 18.45 12.20
C LEU A 142 -6.38 16.95 12.44
N PRO A 143 -7.44 16.61 13.18
CA PRO A 143 -7.90 15.22 13.27
C PRO A 143 -8.38 14.75 11.88
N PHE A 144 -7.54 13.99 11.20
CA PHE A 144 -7.73 13.61 9.80
C PHE A 144 -9.06 12.94 9.50
N THR A 145 -9.50 12.03 10.38
CA THR A 145 -10.79 11.36 10.26
C THR A 145 -11.94 12.37 10.23
N ILE A 146 -11.92 13.37 11.10
CA ILE A 146 -12.93 14.43 11.15
C ILE A 146 -12.90 15.27 9.87
N PHE A 147 -11.72 15.59 9.35
CA PHE A 147 -11.59 16.33 8.09
C PHE A 147 -12.20 15.56 6.91
N VAL A 148 -11.91 14.26 6.79
CA VAL A 148 -12.49 13.42 5.73
C VAL A 148 -14.01 13.29 5.88
N ILE A 149 -14.50 13.11 7.10
CA ILE A 149 -15.95 13.09 7.39
C ILE A 149 -16.61 14.40 6.94
N LEU A 150 -16.02 15.56 7.29
CA LEU A 150 -16.55 16.87 6.92
C LEU A 150 -16.61 17.03 5.40
N LEU A 151 -15.57 16.61 4.68
CA LEU A 151 -15.56 16.64 3.21
C LEU A 151 -16.69 15.78 2.62
N MET A 152 -16.92 14.58 3.15
CA MET A 152 -17.99 13.69 2.67
C MET A 152 -19.39 14.25 2.93
N VAL A 153 -19.57 14.95 4.05
CA VAL A 153 -20.85 15.60 4.39
C VAL A 153 -21.10 16.82 3.50
N ILE A 154 -20.08 17.65 3.26
CA ILE A 154 -20.22 18.89 2.47
C ILE A 154 -20.39 18.61 0.98
N PHE A 155 -19.48 17.81 0.41
CA PHE A 155 -19.44 17.58 -1.04
C PHE A 155 -20.30 16.38 -1.48
N GLY A 156 -20.96 15.74 -0.53
CA GLY A 156 -21.78 14.57 -0.76
C GLY A 156 -20.98 13.26 -0.81
N ARG A 157 -21.70 12.16 -0.60
CA ARG A 157 -21.17 10.79 -0.57
C ARG A 157 -20.84 10.30 -1.99
N ASN A 158 -19.76 10.81 -2.56
CA ASN A 158 -19.24 10.40 -3.87
C ASN A 158 -17.96 9.57 -3.69
N ILE A 159 -17.92 8.37 -4.27
CA ILE A 159 -16.80 7.44 -4.15
C ILE A 159 -15.47 8.02 -4.68
N ILE A 160 -15.51 8.86 -5.72
CA ILE A 160 -14.34 9.54 -6.27
C ILE A 160 -13.84 10.60 -5.28
N LEU A 161 -14.75 11.35 -4.65
CA LEU A 161 -14.38 12.33 -3.63
C LEU A 161 -13.82 11.65 -2.38
N LEU A 162 -14.33 10.47 -2.02
CA LEU A 162 -13.75 9.63 -0.97
C LEU A 162 -12.30 9.28 -1.30
N PHE A 163 -12.01 8.87 -2.55
CA PHE A 163 -10.64 8.53 -2.97
C PHE A 163 -9.71 9.74 -2.92
N VAL A 164 -10.17 10.88 -3.44
CA VAL A 164 -9.40 12.12 -3.45
C VAL A 164 -9.17 12.62 -2.03
N ALA A 165 -10.17 12.57 -1.15
CA ALA A 165 -10.05 13.02 0.23
C ALA A 165 -9.05 12.17 1.03
N ILE A 166 -9.11 10.84 0.91
CA ILE A 166 -8.16 9.94 1.58
C ILE A 166 -6.75 10.15 1.01
N GLY A 167 -6.60 10.18 -0.32
CA GLY A 167 -5.29 10.41 -0.97
C GLY A 167 -4.69 11.80 -0.66
N ALA A 168 -5.54 12.82 -0.51
CA ALA A 168 -5.14 14.19 -0.14
C ALA A 168 -4.71 14.33 1.32
N VAL A 169 -4.83 13.30 2.15
CA VAL A 169 -4.33 13.30 3.52
C VAL A 169 -3.09 12.42 3.65
N GLU A 170 -3.09 11.24 3.03
CA GLU A 170 -1.99 10.28 3.16
C GLU A 170 -0.65 10.76 2.54
N TRP A 171 -0.68 11.74 1.63
CA TRP A 171 0.54 12.29 1.03
C TRP A 171 1.45 13.00 2.04
N LEU A 172 0.91 13.46 3.17
CA LEU A 172 1.64 14.23 4.18
C LEU A 172 2.78 13.40 4.79
N THR A 173 2.51 12.13 5.09
CA THR A 173 3.51 11.18 5.62
C THR A 173 4.61 10.95 4.59
N MET A 174 4.22 10.68 3.35
CA MET A 174 5.16 10.42 2.26
C MET A 174 6.05 11.64 1.96
N ALA A 175 5.48 12.86 2.00
CA ALA A 175 6.24 14.09 1.82
C ALA A 175 7.35 14.25 2.86
N ARG A 176 7.06 13.97 4.14
CA ARG A 176 8.06 14.01 5.22
C ARG A 176 9.18 13.00 5.02
N ILE A 177 8.82 11.77 4.65
CA ILE A 177 9.79 10.69 4.39
C ILE A 177 10.71 11.09 3.24
N VAL A 178 10.14 11.42 2.08
CA VAL A 178 10.91 11.75 0.88
C VAL A 178 11.78 12.99 1.12
N ARG A 179 11.26 14.01 1.81
CA ARG A 179 12.06 15.17 2.22
C ARG A 179 13.29 14.75 3.03
N GLY A 180 13.10 13.94 4.07
CA GLY A 180 14.20 13.48 4.92
C GLY A 180 15.27 12.73 4.12
N GLN A 181 14.84 11.82 3.23
CA GLN A 181 15.73 11.06 2.36
C GLN A 181 16.51 11.95 1.38
N ILE A 182 15.83 12.93 0.75
CA ILE A 182 16.47 13.88 -0.16
C ILE A 182 17.46 14.78 0.57
N MET A 183 17.12 15.26 1.77
CA MET A 183 18.05 16.04 2.60
C MET A 183 19.31 15.26 2.98
N ALA A 184 19.17 13.96 3.27
CA ALA A 184 20.30 13.08 3.55
C ALA A 184 21.17 12.88 2.30
N LEU A 185 20.57 12.55 1.15
CA LEU A 185 21.30 12.35 -0.10
C LEU A 185 21.98 13.63 -0.61
N LYS A 186 21.38 14.80 -0.40
CA LYS A 186 21.93 16.09 -0.83
C LYS A 186 23.31 16.39 -0.24
N LYS A 187 23.68 15.75 0.87
CA LYS A 187 24.98 15.90 1.55
C LYS A 187 26.02 14.85 1.14
N MET A 188 25.68 13.94 0.23
CA MET A 188 26.58 12.87 -0.20
C MET A 188 27.55 13.35 -1.30
N GLU A 189 28.77 12.80 -1.29
CA GLU A 189 29.86 13.18 -2.20
C GLU A 189 29.48 13.05 -3.68
N PHE A 190 28.71 12.01 -4.06
CA PHE A 190 28.31 11.82 -5.46
C PHE A 190 27.37 12.94 -5.97
N ILE A 191 26.61 13.58 -5.08
CA ILE A 191 25.77 14.74 -5.44
C ILE A 191 26.62 16.01 -5.54
N GLU A 192 27.67 16.14 -4.73
CA GLU A 192 28.63 17.24 -4.84
C GLU A 192 29.43 17.12 -6.14
N ALA A 193 29.91 15.93 -6.49
CA ALA A 193 30.55 15.64 -7.76
C ALA A 193 29.61 15.94 -8.96
N ALA A 194 28.34 15.52 -8.88
CA ALA A 194 27.35 15.83 -9.91
C ALA A 194 27.15 17.35 -10.11
N ARG A 195 27.20 18.14 -9.02
CA ARG A 195 27.15 19.61 -9.09
C ARG A 195 28.43 20.22 -9.66
N ALA A 196 29.60 19.70 -9.28
CA ALA A 196 30.90 20.13 -9.82
C ALA A 196 30.99 19.89 -11.34
N LEU A 197 30.34 18.84 -11.85
CA LEU A 197 30.21 18.55 -13.28
C LEU A 197 29.18 19.43 -14.01
N GLY A 198 28.53 20.38 -13.31
CA GLY A 198 27.58 21.33 -13.90
C GLY A 198 26.20 20.75 -14.22
N TYR A 199 25.81 19.61 -13.63
CA TYR A 199 24.47 19.08 -13.84
C TYR A 199 23.40 19.96 -13.19
N GLY A 200 22.33 20.25 -13.95
CA GLY A 200 21.21 21.05 -13.45
C GLY A 200 20.39 20.34 -12.38
N ASN A 201 19.76 21.12 -11.50
CA ASN A 201 18.97 20.66 -10.35
C ASN A 201 17.95 19.56 -10.68
N ARG A 202 17.17 19.74 -11.75
CA ARG A 202 16.17 18.74 -12.19
C ARG A 202 16.82 17.40 -12.56
N ARG A 203 17.99 17.43 -13.21
CA ARG A 203 18.74 16.22 -13.55
C ARG A 203 19.26 15.54 -12.29
N ILE A 204 19.81 16.31 -11.34
CA ILE A 204 20.29 15.78 -10.05
C ILE A 204 19.15 15.08 -9.31
N VAL A 205 18.00 15.73 -9.15
CA VAL A 205 16.85 15.15 -8.45
C VAL A 205 16.35 13.89 -9.16
N LEU A 206 15.98 14.00 -10.44
CA LEU A 206 15.28 12.90 -11.13
C LEU A 206 16.19 11.73 -11.51
N ARG A 207 17.47 11.97 -11.81
CA ARG A 207 18.39 10.95 -12.32
C ARG A 207 19.35 10.41 -11.26
N HIS A 208 19.60 11.15 -10.19
CA HIS A 208 20.54 10.73 -9.14
C HIS A 208 19.86 10.52 -7.79
N MET A 209 18.98 11.42 -7.34
CA MET A 209 18.38 11.28 -6.01
C MET A 209 17.17 10.35 -5.99
N MET A 210 16.21 10.55 -6.90
CA MET A 210 14.97 9.76 -6.96
C MET A 210 15.24 8.26 -7.07
N PRO A 211 16.14 7.77 -7.95
CA PRO A 211 16.45 6.34 -8.04
C PRO A 211 17.03 5.77 -6.74
N ASN A 212 17.78 6.57 -5.97
CA ASN A 212 18.41 6.14 -4.72
C ASN A 212 17.42 6.04 -3.54
N ILE A 213 16.23 6.64 -3.65
CA ILE A 213 15.21 6.58 -2.60
C ILE A 213 14.00 5.72 -2.98
N LEU A 214 14.05 5.03 -4.13
CA LEU A 214 12.97 4.14 -4.57
C LEU A 214 12.70 3.01 -3.57
N GLY A 215 13.74 2.47 -2.93
CA GLY A 215 13.60 1.42 -1.92
C GLY A 215 12.65 1.86 -0.79
N PRO A 216 12.98 2.92 -0.03
CA PRO A 216 12.08 3.50 0.97
C PRO A 216 10.68 3.83 0.44
N ILE A 217 10.56 4.43 -0.75
CA ILE A 217 9.26 4.77 -1.34
C ILE A 217 8.39 3.51 -1.54
N ILE A 218 8.96 2.43 -2.10
CA ILE A 218 8.25 1.16 -2.33
C ILE A 218 7.79 0.55 -1.00
N VAL A 219 8.66 0.54 0.01
CA VAL A 219 8.34 0.02 1.34
C VAL A 219 7.16 0.78 1.96
N TYR A 220 7.25 2.10 2.03
CA TYR A 220 6.17 2.89 2.62
C TYR A 220 4.88 2.80 1.82
N THR A 221 4.95 2.73 0.48
CA THR A 221 3.79 2.48 -0.39
C THR A 221 3.02 1.25 0.06
N THR A 222 3.73 0.14 0.27
CA THR A 222 3.09 -1.15 0.60
C THR A 222 2.42 -1.13 1.96
N LEU A 223 2.92 -0.33 2.91
CA LEU A 223 2.34 -0.14 4.24
C LEU A 223 1.20 0.90 4.25
N THR A 224 1.17 1.84 3.31
CA THR A 224 0.09 2.82 3.18
C THR A 224 -1.21 2.20 2.67
N ILE A 225 -1.14 1.23 1.74
CA ILE A 225 -2.34 0.56 1.19
C ILE A 225 -3.25 -0.01 2.29
N PRO A 226 -2.77 -0.84 3.24
CA PRO A 226 -3.64 -1.38 4.28
C PRO A 226 -4.18 -0.30 5.24
N ALA A 227 -3.42 0.78 5.51
CA ALA A 227 -3.88 1.90 6.32
C ALA A 227 -5.06 2.64 5.66
N VAL A 228 -4.95 2.91 4.36
CA VAL A 228 -6.02 3.49 3.53
C VAL A 228 -7.26 2.60 3.52
N MET A 229 -7.07 1.29 3.32
CA MET A 229 -8.18 0.34 3.32
C MET A 229 -8.89 0.30 4.67
N LEU A 230 -8.15 0.34 5.77
CA LEU A 230 -8.72 0.40 7.12
C LEU A 230 -9.50 1.70 7.35
N LEU A 231 -8.99 2.84 6.88
CA LEU A 231 -9.69 4.13 6.96
C LEU A 231 -10.98 4.12 6.12
N GLU A 232 -10.96 3.60 4.89
CA GLU A 232 -12.18 3.44 4.09
C GLU A 232 -13.19 2.55 4.80
N ALA A 233 -12.75 1.40 5.33
CA ALA A 233 -13.63 0.49 6.04
C ALA A 233 -14.25 1.15 7.28
N PHE A 234 -13.47 1.94 8.02
CA PHE A 234 -13.96 2.72 9.15
C PHE A 234 -15.02 3.76 8.73
N LEU A 235 -14.79 4.50 7.64
CA LEU A 235 -15.75 5.49 7.13
C LEU A 235 -17.03 4.82 6.58
N SER A 236 -16.88 3.68 5.90
CA SER A 236 -17.98 2.83 5.47
C SER A 236 -18.77 2.29 6.66
N PHE A 237 -18.09 1.91 7.74
CA PHE A 237 -18.72 1.47 9.00
C PHE A 237 -19.55 2.57 9.65
N LEU A 238 -19.10 3.82 9.59
CA LEU A 238 -19.86 5.00 10.03
C LEU A 238 -21.00 5.40 9.06
N GLY A 239 -21.20 4.67 7.95
CA GLY A 239 -22.25 4.96 6.96
C GLY A 239 -21.91 6.08 5.96
N LEU A 240 -20.66 6.55 5.98
CA LEU A 240 -20.16 7.64 5.12
C LEU A 240 -19.42 7.16 3.87
N GLY A 241 -19.16 5.85 3.78
CA GLY A 241 -18.47 5.26 2.65
C GLY A 241 -19.40 4.83 1.50
N VAL A 242 -19.06 3.70 0.88
CA VAL A 242 -19.75 3.20 -0.32
C VAL A 242 -21.24 2.96 -0.03
N GLN A 243 -22.11 3.38 -0.95
CA GLN A 243 -23.57 3.28 -0.77
C GLN A 243 -24.16 2.14 -1.61
N PRO A 244 -25.25 1.50 -1.15
CA PRO A 244 -26.01 0.55 -1.95
C PRO A 244 -26.43 1.16 -3.31
N PRO A 245 -26.51 0.36 -4.39
CA PRO A 245 -26.39 -1.11 -4.42
C PRO A 245 -24.95 -1.62 -4.34
N MET A 246 -23.94 -0.75 -4.50
CA MET A 246 -22.54 -1.14 -4.40
C MET A 246 -22.19 -1.61 -2.99
N SER A 247 -21.20 -2.49 -2.89
CA SER A 247 -20.62 -2.96 -1.64
C SER A 247 -19.14 -2.59 -1.57
N SER A 248 -18.62 -2.40 -0.37
CA SER A 248 -17.21 -2.55 -0.03
C SER A 248 -17.07 -3.56 1.10
N TRP A 249 -15.88 -4.04 1.40
CA TRP A 249 -15.70 -4.88 2.59
C TRP A 249 -16.08 -4.15 3.87
N GLY A 250 -15.83 -2.83 3.95
CA GLY A 250 -16.27 -1.99 5.07
C GLY A 250 -17.78 -1.98 5.26
N THR A 251 -18.55 -1.83 4.17
CA THR A 251 -20.03 -1.84 4.26
C THR A 251 -20.56 -3.21 4.64
N LEU A 252 -19.95 -4.30 4.14
CA LEU A 252 -20.36 -5.66 4.49
C LEU A 252 -20.06 -5.98 5.95
N ILE A 253 -18.92 -5.51 6.47
CA ILE A 253 -18.58 -5.63 7.90
C ILE A 253 -19.57 -4.85 8.76
N LYS A 254 -19.98 -3.65 8.34
CA LYS A 254 -21.04 -2.87 9.02
C LYS A 254 -22.36 -3.65 9.07
N ASP A 255 -22.83 -4.09 7.92
CA ASP A 255 -24.10 -4.82 7.80
C ASP A 255 -24.09 -6.11 8.63
N GLY A 256 -22.94 -6.81 8.66
CA GLY A 256 -22.75 -8.01 9.47
C GLY A 256 -22.66 -7.71 10.96
N ALA A 257 -21.98 -6.64 11.37
CA ALA A 257 -21.85 -6.26 12.77
C ALA A 257 -23.21 -5.88 13.39
N GLU A 258 -24.05 -5.16 12.64
CA GLU A 258 -25.41 -4.79 13.08
C GLU A 258 -26.33 -6.02 13.27
N LYS A 259 -25.99 -7.16 12.66
CA LYS A 259 -26.82 -8.38 12.63
C LYS A 259 -26.10 -9.61 13.17
N MET A 260 -25.00 -9.41 13.89
CA MET A 260 -24.10 -10.52 14.27
C MET A 260 -24.76 -11.53 15.22
N GLU A 261 -25.73 -11.09 16.01
CA GLU A 261 -26.47 -11.94 16.96
C GLU A 261 -27.37 -12.95 16.25
N GLU A 262 -27.86 -12.62 15.06
CA GLU A 262 -28.79 -13.45 14.28
C GLU A 262 -28.07 -14.14 13.11
N PHE A 263 -27.22 -13.42 12.38
CA PHE A 263 -26.59 -13.85 11.14
C PHE A 263 -25.07 -13.70 11.19
N TRP A 264 -24.41 -14.53 12.02
CA TRP A 264 -22.96 -14.46 12.27
C TRP A 264 -22.10 -14.51 10.98
N TRP A 265 -22.53 -15.22 9.93
CA TRP A 265 -21.78 -15.37 8.68
C TRP A 265 -21.60 -14.05 7.92
N LEU A 266 -22.55 -13.11 8.09
CA LEU A 266 -22.50 -11.79 7.48
C LEU A 266 -21.33 -10.94 7.99
N LEU A 267 -20.84 -11.21 9.21
CA LEU A 267 -19.67 -10.52 9.77
C LEU A 267 -18.39 -11.35 9.57
N VAL A 268 -18.44 -12.65 9.87
CA VAL A 268 -17.25 -13.50 9.92
C VAL A 268 -16.57 -13.61 8.55
N PHE A 269 -17.32 -13.79 7.46
CA PHE A 269 -16.70 -13.92 6.14
C PHE A 269 -16.10 -12.61 5.62
N PRO A 270 -16.83 -11.47 5.61
CA PRO A 270 -16.24 -10.20 5.18
C PRO A 270 -15.10 -9.74 6.09
N GLY A 271 -15.26 -9.88 7.42
CA GLY A 271 -14.23 -9.51 8.39
C GLY A 271 -12.98 -10.39 8.27
N GLY A 272 -13.15 -11.69 8.03
CA GLY A 272 -12.04 -12.62 7.79
C GLY A 272 -11.27 -12.31 6.51
N ALA A 273 -11.98 -12.08 5.39
CA ALA A 273 -11.35 -11.72 4.12
C ALA A 273 -10.62 -10.37 4.21
N PHE A 274 -11.22 -9.38 4.86
CA PHE A 274 -10.61 -8.07 5.10
C PHE A 274 -9.34 -8.19 5.93
N SER A 275 -9.41 -8.87 7.09
CA SER A 275 -8.28 -9.08 7.99
C SER A 275 -7.14 -9.83 7.30
N LEU A 276 -7.45 -10.92 6.58
CA LEU A 276 -6.47 -11.69 5.83
C LEU A 276 -5.77 -10.83 4.76
N THR A 277 -6.50 -9.95 4.10
CA THR A 277 -5.93 -9.01 3.12
C THR A 277 -4.99 -8.02 3.79
N LEU A 278 -5.38 -7.42 4.92
CA LEU A 278 -4.53 -6.48 5.66
C LEU A 278 -3.26 -7.15 6.17
N PHE A 279 -3.34 -8.35 6.74
CA PHE A 279 -2.16 -9.12 7.16
C PHE A 279 -1.25 -9.44 5.98
N SER A 280 -1.83 -9.86 4.86
CA SER A 280 -1.08 -10.18 3.64
C SER A 280 -0.31 -8.98 3.10
N LEU A 281 -0.92 -7.80 3.09
CA LEU A 281 -0.29 -6.54 2.69
C LEU A 281 0.84 -6.12 3.65
N ASN A 282 0.61 -6.23 4.97
CA ASN A 282 1.65 -5.90 5.96
C ASN A 282 2.85 -6.84 5.86
N PHE A 283 2.64 -8.16 5.80
CA PHE A 283 3.74 -9.12 5.65
C PHE A 283 4.51 -8.93 4.34
N LEU A 284 3.82 -8.60 3.25
CA LEU A 284 4.47 -8.29 1.98
C LEU A 284 5.32 -7.02 2.11
N GLY A 285 4.80 -5.98 2.78
CA GLY A 285 5.52 -4.72 2.98
C GLY A 285 6.76 -4.86 3.88
N ASP A 286 6.65 -5.60 4.97
CA ASP A 286 7.79 -5.91 5.85
C ASP A 286 8.83 -6.75 5.11
N GLY A 287 8.40 -7.75 4.34
CA GLY A 287 9.32 -8.53 3.50
C GLY A 287 10.03 -7.71 2.44
N LEU A 288 9.33 -6.75 1.81
CA LEU A 288 9.93 -5.81 0.87
C LEU A 288 10.92 -4.87 1.55
N ARG A 289 10.62 -4.45 2.78
CA ARG A 289 11.54 -3.65 3.59
C ARG A 289 12.83 -4.41 3.85
N ASP A 290 12.74 -5.63 4.34
CA ASP A 290 13.90 -6.47 4.64
C ASP A 290 14.73 -6.77 3.37
N ALA A 291 14.06 -6.95 2.24
CA ALA A 291 14.71 -7.23 0.96
C ALA A 291 15.44 -6.00 0.37
N LEU A 292 14.91 -4.80 0.60
CA LEU A 292 15.42 -3.54 0.04
C LEU A 292 16.39 -2.80 0.99
N ASP A 293 16.43 -3.16 2.28
CA ASP A 293 17.40 -2.63 3.23
C ASP A 293 18.77 -3.30 3.05
N VAL A 294 19.63 -2.65 2.26
CA VAL A 294 20.97 -3.14 1.92
C VAL A 294 21.96 -3.03 3.10
N ARG A 295 21.64 -2.30 4.18
CA ARG A 295 22.58 -2.11 5.30
C ARG A 295 22.71 -3.33 6.21
N ALA A 296 21.72 -4.22 6.27
CA ALA A 296 21.78 -5.43 7.10
C ALA A 296 22.64 -6.56 6.51
N ALA A 297 23.24 -6.37 5.33
CA ALA A 297 23.98 -7.41 4.61
C ALA A 297 25.51 -7.26 4.68
N LYS A 298 26.03 -6.34 5.53
CA LYS A 298 27.47 -6.10 5.70
C LYS A 298 28.02 -6.51 7.07
N ASP A 299 27.18 -7.04 7.96
CA ASP A 299 27.57 -7.66 9.23
C ASP A 299 27.26 -9.17 9.18
#